data_AF-A0A942KS01-F1
#
_entry.id   AF-A0A942KS01-F1
#
_cell.length_a   1.000
_cell.length_b   1.000
_cell.length_c   1.000
_cell.angle_alpha   90.00
_cell.angle_beta   90.00
_cell.angle_gamma   90.00
#
_symmetry.space_group_name_H-M   'P 1'
#
loop_
_entity.id
_entity.type
_entity.pdbx_description
1 polymer ?
#
loop_
_entity_poly.entity_id
_entity_poly.type
_entity_poly.pdbx_seq_one_letter_code
_entity_poly.pdbx_strand_id
1 'polypeptide(L)'
;MRNAIVLALAFVATLAAAQKTSTVGLGASSCGSYNEFRAKGDEESRMMAGFYLQGYLSGINAGMLANQRQTKSIPDGAALLSFVDSYCRRNPLERVDAALIALYMQLR
;
A
#
# COMPACT_ATOMS: atom_id res chain seq x y z
N MET A 1 30.41 26.64 -26.04
CA MET A 1 30.41 25.21 -25.62
C MET A 1 29.99 25.01 -24.16
N ARG A 2 30.48 25.81 -23.19
CA ARG A 2 30.12 25.69 -21.75
C ARG A 2 28.62 25.84 -21.45
N ASN A 3 27.92 26.74 -22.15
CA ASN A 3 26.49 27.00 -21.93
C ASN A 3 25.57 25.91 -22.51
N ALA A 4 26.03 25.17 -23.54
CA ALA A 4 25.25 24.08 -24.14
C ALA A 4 25.15 22.86 -23.22
N ILE A 5 26.18 22.64 -22.38
CA ILE A 5 26.22 21.54 -21.41
C ILE A 5 25.23 21.78 -20.27
N VAL A 6 25.09 23.04 -19.81
CA VAL A 6 24.14 23.41 -18.74
C VAL A 6 22.69 23.22 -19.18
N LEU A 7 22.36 23.56 -20.44
CA LEU A 7 21.00 23.33 -20.97
C LEU A 7 20.68 21.84 -21.12
N ALA A 8 21.65 21.01 -21.52
CA ALA A 8 21.45 19.57 -21.66
C ALA A 8 21.18 18.89 -20.30
N LEU A 9 21.83 19.33 -19.23
CA LEU A 9 21.62 18.81 -17.87
C LEU A 9 20.24 19.16 -17.30
N ALA A 10 19.67 20.33 -17.64
CA ALA A 10 18.34 20.73 -17.19
C ALA A 10 17.21 19.88 -17.80
N PHE A 11 17.39 19.37 -19.03
CA PHE A 11 16.40 18.51 -19.70
C PHE A 11 16.37 17.07 -19.17
N VAL A 12 17.47 16.58 -18.59
CA VAL A 12 17.51 15.21 -18.03
C VAL A 12 16.78 15.14 -16.67
N ALA A 13 16.72 16.25 -15.92
CA ALA A 13 16.07 16.30 -14.61
C ALA A 13 14.54 16.10 -14.67
N THR A 14 13.89 16.40 -15.80
CA THR A 14 12.43 16.23 -15.95
C THR A 14 12.01 14.79 -16.29
N LEU A 15 12.95 13.89 -16.57
CA LEU A 15 12.67 12.48 -16.88
C LEU A 15 12.48 11.61 -15.63
N ALA A 16 12.68 12.15 -14.43
CA ALA A 16 12.26 11.53 -13.18
C ALA A 16 10.73 11.62 -13.02
N ALA A 17 9.99 11.01 -13.95
CA ALA A 17 8.56 10.83 -13.81
C ALA A 17 8.30 9.87 -12.64
N ALA A 18 7.80 10.40 -11.53
CA ALA A 18 7.26 9.59 -10.46
C ALA A 18 6.23 8.63 -11.06
N GLN A 19 6.51 7.32 -11.04
CA GLN A 19 5.55 6.32 -11.50
C GLN A 19 4.30 6.46 -10.63
N LYS A 20 3.21 6.92 -11.22
CA LYS A 20 1.89 6.90 -10.58
C LYS A 20 1.45 5.45 -10.49
N THR A 21 1.74 4.81 -9.35
CA THR A 21 1.13 3.52 -9.05
C THR A 21 -0.33 3.76 -8.67
N SER A 22 -1.25 3.14 -9.40
CA SER A 22 -2.66 3.15 -9.05
C SER A 22 -2.96 1.87 -8.26
N THR A 23 -3.19 1.97 -6.96
CA THR A 23 -3.81 0.87 -6.23
C THR A 23 -5.26 0.73 -6.69
N VAL A 24 -5.70 -0.51 -6.89
CA VAL A 24 -7.07 -0.87 -7.27
C VAL A 24 -7.68 -1.80 -6.23
N GLY A 25 -9.00 -1.93 -6.22
CA GLY A 25 -9.73 -2.76 -5.27
C GLY A 25 -9.77 -2.15 -3.86
N LEU A 26 -9.76 -2.98 -2.83
CA LEU A 26 -10.00 -2.56 -1.44
C LEU A 26 -8.97 -1.54 -0.93
N GLY A 27 -7.73 -1.61 -1.39
CA GLY A 27 -6.66 -0.66 -1.08
C GLY A 27 -6.93 0.76 -1.57
N ALA A 28 -7.77 0.93 -2.61
CA ALA A 28 -8.16 2.23 -3.12
C ALA A 28 -9.34 2.87 -2.37
N SER A 29 -10.10 2.06 -1.62
CA SER A 29 -11.23 2.53 -0.82
C SER A 29 -10.76 3.40 0.33
N SER A 30 -11.62 4.34 0.75
CA SER A 30 -11.39 5.06 2.00
C SER A 30 -11.52 4.12 3.20
N CYS A 31 -10.80 4.45 4.26
CA CYS A 31 -10.86 3.77 5.54
C CYS A 31 -12.27 3.84 6.17
N GLY A 32 -13.01 4.93 5.94
CA GLY A 32 -14.43 5.03 6.29
C GLY A 32 -15.28 3.96 5.61
N SER A 33 -15.20 3.85 4.27
CA SER A 33 -15.93 2.81 3.52
C SER A 33 -15.48 1.41 3.89
N TYR A 34 -14.19 1.21 4.16
CA TYR A 34 -13.68 -0.07 4.65
C TYR A 34 -14.32 -0.45 5.99
N ASN A 35 -14.35 0.45 6.96
CA ASN A 35 -14.97 0.18 8.26
C ASN A 35 -16.46 -0.14 8.14
N GLU A 36 -17.19 0.57 7.27
CA GLU A 36 -18.60 0.25 6.99
C GLU A 36 -18.77 -1.13 6.36
N PHE A 37 -17.94 -1.46 5.37
CA PHE A 37 -17.90 -2.77 4.75
C PHE A 37 -17.62 -3.88 5.79
N ARG A 38 -16.66 -3.65 6.69
CA ARG A 38 -16.29 -4.59 7.77
C ARG A 38 -17.41 -4.77 8.79
N ALA A 39 -18.14 -3.71 9.12
CA ALA A 39 -19.23 -3.75 10.08
C ALA A 39 -20.47 -4.47 9.53
N LYS A 40 -20.77 -4.31 8.24
CA LYS A 40 -21.97 -4.86 7.59
C LYS A 40 -21.73 -6.21 6.91
N GLY A 41 -20.47 -6.56 6.62
CA GLY A 41 -20.10 -7.77 5.90
C GLY A 41 -20.27 -9.05 6.71
N ASP A 42 -20.67 -10.10 5.99
CA ASP A 42 -20.70 -11.49 6.46
C ASP A 42 -19.30 -12.08 6.61
N GLU A 43 -19.22 -13.33 7.06
CA GLU A 43 -17.95 -14.03 7.28
C GLU A 43 -17.12 -14.14 5.98
N GLU A 44 -17.78 -14.40 4.85
CA GLU A 44 -17.13 -14.48 3.54
C GLU A 44 -16.49 -13.14 3.15
N SER A 45 -17.24 -12.03 3.27
CA SER A 45 -16.74 -10.67 3.02
C SER A 45 -15.53 -10.35 3.89
N ARG A 46 -15.56 -10.79 5.15
CA ARG A 46 -14.45 -10.58 6.10
C ARG A 46 -13.21 -11.40 5.71
N MET A 47 -13.41 -12.63 5.26
CA MET A 47 -12.35 -13.50 4.76
C MET A 47 -11.71 -12.92 3.48
N MET A 48 -12.53 -12.44 2.56
CA MET A 48 -12.08 -11.80 1.31
C MET A 48 -11.25 -10.55 1.56
N ALA A 49 -11.62 -9.73 2.55
CA ALA A 49 -10.76 -8.63 2.99
C ALA A 49 -9.41 -9.15 3.51
N GLY A 50 -9.42 -10.18 4.35
CA GLY A 50 -8.18 -10.81 4.84
C GLY A 50 -7.25 -11.24 3.70
N PHE A 51 -7.78 -11.97 2.71
CA PHE A 51 -7.00 -12.40 1.54
C PHE A 51 -6.48 -11.24 0.70
N TYR A 52 -7.30 -10.21 0.46
CA TYR A 52 -6.86 -9.03 -0.28
C TYR A 52 -5.67 -8.35 0.43
N LEU A 53 -5.80 -8.11 1.74
CA LEU A 53 -4.78 -7.40 2.51
C LEU A 53 -3.47 -8.20 2.59
N GLN A 54 -3.55 -9.53 2.75
CA GLN A 54 -2.37 -10.42 2.69
C GLN A 54 -1.72 -10.43 1.30
N GLY A 55 -2.54 -10.49 0.24
CA GLY A 55 -2.08 -10.42 -1.14
C GLY A 55 -1.36 -9.11 -1.44
N TYR A 56 -1.86 -7.98 -0.92
CA TYR A 56 -1.22 -6.67 -1.07
C TYR A 56 0.19 -6.65 -0.46
N LEU A 57 0.35 -7.11 0.79
CA LEU A 57 1.67 -7.19 1.43
C LEU A 57 2.59 -8.20 0.73
N SER A 58 2.04 -9.29 0.21
CA SER A 58 2.80 -10.26 -0.60
C SER A 58 3.32 -9.62 -1.88
N GLY A 59 2.51 -8.77 -2.53
CA GLY A 59 2.92 -7.97 -3.69
C GLY A 59 4.05 -7.00 -3.36
N ILE A 60 4.02 -6.35 -2.19
CA ILE A 60 5.14 -5.52 -1.72
C ILE A 60 6.41 -6.38 -1.59
N ASN A 61 6.32 -7.55 -0.93
CA ASN A 61 7.45 -8.47 -0.81
C ASN A 61 7.98 -8.94 -2.17
N ALA A 62 7.10 -9.24 -3.14
CA ALA A 62 7.51 -9.59 -4.50
C ALA A 62 8.28 -8.44 -5.17
N GLY A 63 7.81 -7.20 -5.01
CA GLY A 63 8.52 -6.01 -5.48
C GLY A 63 9.87 -5.81 -4.78
N MET A 64 9.96 -6.05 -3.47
CA MET A 64 11.23 -6.00 -2.74
C MET A 64 12.22 -7.05 -3.25
N LEU A 65 11.75 -8.29 -3.44
CA LEU A 65 12.57 -9.39 -3.97
C LEU A 65 13.08 -9.09 -5.38
N ALA A 66 12.24 -8.54 -6.26
CA ALA A 66 12.63 -8.14 -7.61
C ALA A 66 13.74 -7.06 -7.62
N ASN A 67 13.84 -6.27 -6.54
CA ASN A 67 14.87 -5.26 -6.33
C ASN A 67 16.01 -5.73 -5.41
N GLN A 68 16.12 -7.05 -5.15
CA GLN A 68 17.15 -7.65 -4.28
C GLN A 68 17.14 -7.08 -2.84
N ARG A 69 15.97 -6.68 -2.35
CA ARG A 69 15.77 -6.17 -0.98
C ARG A 69 15.19 -7.25 -0.07
N GLN A 70 15.43 -7.09 1.22
CA GLN A 70 14.89 -7.98 2.25
C GLN A 70 13.35 -7.92 2.27
N THR A 71 12.72 -9.09 2.32
CA THR A 71 11.27 -9.24 2.53
C THR A 71 10.94 -9.28 4.01
N LYS A 72 9.69 -8.96 4.34
CA LYS A 72 9.22 -8.92 5.72
C LYS A 72 8.25 -10.05 6.00
N SER A 73 8.22 -10.53 7.24
CA SER A 73 7.25 -11.55 7.65
C SER A 73 5.85 -10.93 7.70
N ILE A 74 4.93 -11.46 6.90
CA ILE A 74 3.54 -11.00 6.84
C ILE A 74 2.76 -11.65 7.99
N PRO A 75 2.08 -10.86 8.86
CA PRO A 75 1.26 -11.41 9.94
C PRO A 75 0.10 -12.27 9.42
N ASP A 76 -0.46 -13.08 10.32
CA ASP A 76 -1.71 -13.79 10.02
C ASP A 76 -2.87 -12.82 9.71
N GLY A 77 -3.93 -13.35 9.10
CA GLY A 77 -5.05 -12.53 8.63
C GLY A 77 -5.81 -11.82 9.76
N ALA A 78 -5.89 -12.41 10.96
CA ALA A 78 -6.63 -11.82 12.07
C ALA A 78 -5.86 -10.62 12.65
N ALA A 79 -4.54 -10.75 12.83
CA ALA A 79 -3.67 -9.66 13.26
C ALA A 79 -3.68 -8.51 12.23
N LEU A 80 -3.63 -8.86 10.95
CA LEU A 80 -3.68 -7.91 9.83
C LEU A 80 -4.98 -7.10 9.83
N LEU A 81 -6.13 -7.79 9.90
CA LEU A 81 -7.45 -7.16 9.96
C LEU A 81 -7.57 -6.26 11.18
N SER A 82 -7.15 -6.73 12.36
CA SER A 82 -7.19 -5.95 13.60
C SER A 82 -6.39 -4.64 13.50
N PHE A 83 -5.20 -4.69 12.88
CA PHE A 83 -4.39 -3.50 12.64
C PHE A 83 -5.08 -2.53 11.69
N VAL A 84 -5.55 -3.01 10.53
CA VAL A 84 -6.19 -2.17 9.51
C VAL A 84 -7.50 -1.57 10.02
N ASP A 85 -8.34 -2.35 10.71
CA ASP A 85 -9.56 -1.85 11.37
C ASP A 85 -9.21 -0.72 12.35
N SER A 86 -8.16 -0.89 13.16
CA SER A 86 -7.73 0.11 14.15
C SER A 86 -7.15 1.37 13.50
N TYR A 87 -6.34 1.22 12.44
CA TYR A 87 -5.80 2.33 11.67
C TYR A 87 -6.95 3.12 11.02
N CYS A 88 -7.85 2.42 10.35
CA CYS A 88 -8.93 3.06 9.60
C CYS A 88 -9.96 3.75 10.50
N ARG A 89 -10.18 3.27 11.74
CA ARG A 89 -11.00 4.01 12.72
C ARG A 89 -10.41 5.37 13.10
N ARG A 90 -9.08 5.50 13.13
CA ARG A 90 -8.40 6.76 13.46
C ARG A 90 -8.24 7.69 12.25
N ASN A 91 -8.19 7.13 11.05
CA ASN A 91 -7.88 7.84 9.81
C ASN A 91 -8.98 7.64 8.75
N PRO A 92 -10.24 8.04 8.97
CA PRO A 92 -11.36 7.66 8.11
C PRO A 92 -11.27 8.20 6.67
N LEU A 93 -10.54 9.29 6.44
CA LEU A 93 -10.36 9.90 5.13
C LEU A 93 -9.16 9.34 4.34
N GLU A 94 -8.29 8.57 5.00
CA GLU A 94 -7.19 7.91 4.31
C GLU A 94 -7.67 6.69 3.54
N ARG A 95 -6.80 6.16 2.69
CA ARG A 95 -7.04 4.93 1.94
C ARG A 95 -6.55 3.71 2.71
N VAL A 96 -7.14 2.55 2.43
CA VAL A 96 -6.73 1.29 3.07
C VAL A 96 -5.28 0.92 2.74
N ASP A 97 -4.77 1.25 1.55
CA ASP A 97 -3.37 1.02 1.22
C ASP A 97 -2.38 1.80 2.09
N ALA A 98 -2.76 3.01 2.56
CA ALA A 98 -1.95 3.75 3.53
C ALA A 98 -1.81 2.99 4.85
N ALA A 99 -2.88 2.34 5.33
CA ALA A 99 -2.83 1.47 6.50
C ALA A 99 -1.87 0.29 6.31
N LEU A 100 -1.89 -0.34 5.14
CA LEU A 100 -1.02 -1.48 4.80
C LEU A 100 0.44 -1.07 4.68
N ILE A 101 0.73 0.09 4.08
CA ILE A 101 2.07 0.65 4.02
C ILE A 101 2.57 0.96 5.43
N ALA A 102 1.75 1.60 6.27
CA ALA A 102 2.09 1.89 7.66
C ALA A 102 2.40 0.61 8.44
N LEU A 103 1.61 -0.45 8.25
CA LEU A 103 1.89 -1.77 8.83
C LEU A 103 3.22 -2.32 8.32
N TYR A 104 3.42 -2.35 7.00
CA TYR A 104 4.63 -2.92 6.40
C TYR A 104 5.90 -2.22 6.89
N MET A 105 5.86 -0.91 7.15
CA MET A 105 6.99 -0.18 7.72
C MET A 105 7.35 -0.63 9.15
N GLN A 106 6.39 -1.14 9.92
CA GLN A 106 6.58 -1.64 11.29
C GLN A 106 7.01 -3.12 11.35
N LEU A 107 6.78 -3.88 10.28
CA LEU A 107 7.18 -5.29 10.20
C LEU A 107 8.71 -5.43 10.18
N ARG A 108 9.18 -6.56 10.72
CA ARG A 108 10.59 -6.97 10.72
C ARG A 108 10.91 -7.85 9.52
#